data_AF-A0A8H4B2R0-F1
#
_entry.id   AF-A0A8H4B2R0-F1
#
_cell.length_a   1.000
_cell.length_b   1.000
_cell.length_c   1.000
_cell.angle_alpha   90.00
_cell.angle_beta   90.00
_cell.angle_gamma   90.00
#
_symmetry.space_group_name_H-M   'P 1'
#
loop_
_entity.id
_entity.type
_entity.pdbx_description
1 polymer ?
#
loop_
_entity_poly.entity_id
_entity_poly.type
_entity_poly.pdbx_seq_one_letter_code
_entity_poly.pdbx_strand_id
1 'polypeptide(L)'
;MFKTITAISFGVEYEDSVSYDFKLHGFAQNNWNVYKLQITVGVMICVISSILFHMLSYKLKSECFEKITFAIYILGLIIPNFILSILFVINYSNDVPELYWPSILVLCIPLLINFCIIAVAIYKGIKDPDIGENFKEWIKDYRNLIAIFIILVITDFEYLKILKDMHKCIKRFGRHEQLEYIFEIAIINGAFFDIIFRNIPQIIIQVSKYLTL
;
A
#
# COMPACT_ATOMS: atom_id res chain seq x y z
N MET A 1 24.71 44.91 -42.79
CA MET A 1 24.86 45.96 -41.75
C MET A 1 24.00 45.54 -40.57
N PHE A 2 24.63 44.88 -39.59
CA PHE A 2 23.97 44.32 -38.40
C PHE A 2 23.67 45.42 -37.39
N LYS A 3 22.47 45.43 -36.82
CA LYS A 3 22.06 46.36 -35.77
C LYS A 3 22.13 45.63 -34.42
N THR A 4 23.17 45.95 -33.66
CA THR A 4 23.46 45.48 -32.31
C THR A 4 22.42 46.01 -31.32
N ILE A 5 21.84 45.12 -30.52
CA ILE A 5 20.95 45.45 -29.41
C ILE A 5 21.82 45.77 -28.19
N THR A 6 21.66 46.98 -27.64
CA THR A 6 22.28 47.46 -26.42
C THR A 6 21.56 46.90 -25.19
N ALA A 7 22.36 46.52 -24.20
CA ALA A 7 21.96 45.99 -22.90
C ALA A 7 21.13 47.00 -22.07
N ILE A 8 20.12 46.49 -21.36
CA ILE A 8 19.54 47.13 -20.18
C ILE A 8 19.62 46.13 -19.03
N SER A 9 20.45 46.49 -18.06
CA SER A 9 20.61 45.90 -16.74
C SER A 9 19.31 46.00 -15.94
N PHE A 10 18.83 44.89 -15.39
CA PHE A 10 18.00 44.88 -14.20
C PHE A 10 18.77 44.16 -13.11
N GLY A 11 19.20 44.93 -12.11
CA GLY A 11 19.75 44.39 -10.87
C GLY A 11 18.67 43.60 -10.14
N VAL A 12 19.03 42.38 -9.74
CA VAL A 12 18.31 41.63 -8.72
C VAL A 12 19.33 41.40 -7.61
N GLU A 13 19.10 42.04 -6.48
CA GLU A 13 19.77 41.75 -5.22
C GLU A 13 19.55 40.27 -4.89
N TYR A 14 20.65 39.53 -4.74
CA TYR A 14 20.65 38.21 -4.11
C TYR A 14 20.66 38.43 -2.59
N GLU A 15 19.50 38.43 -1.96
CA GLU A 15 19.37 38.23 -0.52
C GLU A 15 18.57 36.94 -0.22
N ASP A 16 19.19 36.09 0.61
CA ASP A 16 18.56 35.06 1.45
C ASP A 16 18.10 33.69 0.89
N SER A 17 18.88 33.05 0.02
CA SER A 17 18.76 31.59 -0.19
C SER A 17 19.58 30.73 0.80
N VAL A 18 20.51 31.32 1.57
CA VAL A 18 21.44 30.57 2.43
C VAL A 18 20.85 30.20 3.81
N SER A 19 19.80 30.90 4.25
CA SER A 19 19.19 30.72 5.58
C SER A 19 18.22 29.54 5.67
N TYR A 20 17.46 29.27 4.59
CA TYR A 20 16.47 28.20 4.57
C TYR A 20 17.12 26.81 4.51
N ASP A 21 18.15 26.64 3.69
CA ASP A 21 18.86 25.37 3.49
C ASP A 21 19.55 24.89 4.79
N PHE A 22 20.20 25.80 5.52
CA PHE A 22 20.84 25.50 6.80
C PHE A 22 19.83 25.16 7.92
N LYS A 23 18.67 25.83 7.92
CA LYS A 23 17.61 25.60 8.91
C LYS A 23 16.86 24.30 8.63
N LEU A 24 16.69 23.92 7.36
CA LEU A 24 16.08 22.66 6.94
C LEU A 24 17.01 21.47 7.23
N HIS A 25 18.30 21.58 6.89
CA HIS A 25 19.31 20.58 7.22
C HIS A 25 19.44 20.42 8.74
N GLY A 26 19.35 21.51 9.50
CA GLY A 26 19.29 21.49 10.97
C GLY A 26 18.02 20.82 11.52
N PHE A 27 16.84 21.07 10.94
CA PHE A 27 15.56 20.51 11.43
C PHE A 27 15.41 19.02 11.08
N ALA A 28 15.78 18.63 9.86
CA ALA A 28 15.79 17.25 9.41
C ALA A 28 16.81 16.41 10.21
N GLN A 29 18.00 16.94 10.45
CA GLN A 29 19.06 16.24 11.18
C GLN A 29 18.79 16.17 12.70
N ASN A 30 18.15 17.20 13.28
CA ASN A 30 17.79 17.24 14.69
C ASN A 30 16.61 16.31 15.02
N ASN A 31 15.54 16.31 14.22
CA ASN A 31 14.40 15.41 14.43
C ASN A 31 14.73 13.96 14.06
N TRP A 32 15.55 13.73 13.03
CA TRP A 32 16.05 12.40 12.72
C TRP A 32 16.80 11.80 13.91
N ASN A 33 17.73 12.54 14.54
CA ASN A 33 18.43 12.01 15.72
C ASN A 33 17.50 11.67 16.90
N VAL A 34 16.39 12.39 17.08
CA VAL A 34 15.41 12.13 18.15
C VAL A 34 14.59 10.86 17.87
N TYR A 35 14.06 10.70 16.66
CA TYR A 35 13.18 9.58 16.31
C TYR A 35 13.91 8.37 15.72
N LYS A 36 15.16 8.52 15.27
CA LYS A 36 15.96 7.44 14.67
C LYS A 36 16.04 6.24 15.60
N LEU A 37 16.27 6.44 16.90
CA LEU A 37 16.35 5.34 17.84
C LEU A 37 15.00 4.63 18.01
N GLN A 38 13.89 5.38 18.11
CA GLN A 38 12.55 4.81 18.23
C GLN A 38 12.13 4.05 16.97
N ILE A 39 12.37 4.63 15.78
CA ILE A 39 12.09 3.99 14.49
C ILE A 39 12.96 2.74 14.32
N THR A 40 14.26 2.81 14.63
CA THR A 40 15.17 1.66 14.53
C THR A 40 14.73 0.53 15.47
N VAL A 41 14.39 0.85 16.72
CA VAL A 41 13.89 -0.13 17.69
C VAL A 41 12.57 -0.74 17.22
N GLY A 42 11.64 0.06 16.70
CA GLY A 42 10.38 -0.43 16.15
C GLY A 42 10.58 -1.40 14.98
N VAL A 43 11.45 -1.04 14.01
CA VAL A 43 11.81 -1.91 12.88
C VAL A 43 12.45 -3.20 13.36
N MET A 44 13.39 -3.13 14.31
CA MET A 44 14.06 -4.32 14.86
C MET A 44 13.08 -5.24 15.59
N ILE A 45 12.14 -4.70 16.36
CA ILE A 45 11.07 -5.49 17.01
C ILE A 45 10.21 -6.19 15.96
N CYS A 46 9.80 -5.48 14.89
CA CYS A 46 9.04 -6.07 13.80
C CYS A 46 9.80 -7.24 13.15
N VAL A 47 11.06 -7.03 12.77
CA VAL A 47 11.90 -8.07 12.13
C VAL A 47 12.09 -9.28 13.06
N ILE A 48 12.42 -9.05 14.33
CA ILE A 48 12.61 -10.12 15.33
C ILE A 48 11.30 -10.89 15.53
N SER A 49 10.16 -10.19 15.63
CA SER A 49 8.85 -10.83 15.75
C SER A 49 8.55 -11.72 14.54
N SER A 50 8.81 -11.24 13.32
CA SER A 50 8.61 -12.01 12.07
C SER A 50 9.41 -13.30 12.04
N ILE A 51 10.69 -13.25 12.46
CA ILE A 51 11.57 -14.43 12.49
C ILE A 51 11.09 -15.43 13.56
N LEU A 52 10.75 -14.95 14.76
CA LEU A 52 10.23 -15.79 15.84
C LEU A 52 8.93 -16.50 15.44
N PHE A 53 8.04 -15.81 14.74
CA PHE A 53 6.80 -16.40 14.26
C PHE A 53 7.02 -17.40 13.13
N HIS A 54 7.95 -17.12 12.20
CA HIS A 54 8.32 -18.10 11.17
C HIS A 54 8.87 -19.39 11.79
N MET A 55 9.72 -19.27 12.81
CA MET A 55 10.21 -20.41 13.60
C MET A 55 9.09 -21.17 14.31
N LEU A 56 8.10 -20.47 14.88
CA LEU A 56 6.95 -21.08 15.55
C LEU A 56 6.06 -21.84 14.55
N SER A 57 5.83 -21.27 13.37
CA SER A 57 5.07 -21.90 12.29
C SER A 57 5.74 -23.19 11.81
N TYR A 58 7.05 -23.14 11.57
CA TYR A 58 7.84 -24.31 11.19
C TYR A 58 7.72 -25.45 12.22
N LYS A 59 7.77 -25.10 13.52
CA LYS A 59 7.61 -26.07 14.62
C LYS A 59 6.22 -26.69 14.67
N LEU A 60 5.17 -25.94 14.34
CA LEU A 60 3.78 -26.41 14.32
C LEU A 60 3.42 -27.25 13.08
N LYS A 61 4.29 -27.26 12.05
CA LYS A 61 4.16 -28.05 10.81
C LYS A 61 2.78 -27.91 10.14
N SER A 62 2.18 -26.73 10.23
CA SER A 62 0.84 -26.44 9.71
C SER A 62 0.91 -25.34 8.66
N GLU A 63 0.75 -25.71 7.39
CA GLU A 63 0.71 -24.76 6.26
C GLU A 63 -0.39 -23.71 6.43
N CYS A 64 -1.53 -24.10 7.02
CA CYS A 64 -2.63 -23.19 7.26
C CYS A 64 -2.31 -22.16 8.35
N PHE A 65 -1.62 -22.59 9.41
CA PHE A 65 -1.19 -21.69 10.48
C PHE A 65 -0.14 -20.68 10.00
N GLU A 66 0.78 -21.12 9.13
CA GLU A 66 1.75 -20.25 8.48
C GLU A 66 1.07 -19.11 7.71
N LYS A 67 0.09 -19.48 6.86
CA LYS A 67 -0.67 -18.54 6.03
C LYS A 67 -1.50 -17.56 6.84
N ILE A 68 -2.17 -18.03 7.90
CA ILE A 68 -2.92 -17.16 8.83
C ILE A 68 -1.99 -16.21 9.57
N THR A 69 -0.81 -16.66 9.98
CA THR A 69 0.15 -15.81 10.70
C THR A 69 0.75 -14.75 9.78
N PHE A 70 1.12 -15.14 8.56
CA PHE A 70 1.56 -14.21 7.52
C PHE A 70 0.48 -13.17 7.21
N ALA A 71 -0.78 -13.60 7.17
CA ALA A 71 -1.93 -12.71 6.99
C ALA A 71 -2.06 -11.65 8.10
N ILE A 72 -1.91 -12.06 9.37
CA ILE A 72 -1.96 -11.15 10.52
C ILE A 72 -0.79 -10.16 10.46
N TYR A 73 0.39 -10.60 10.04
CA TYR A 73 1.55 -9.73 9.89
C TYR A 73 1.36 -8.69 8.80
N ILE A 74 0.89 -9.12 7.61
CA ILE A 74 0.50 -8.23 6.52
C ILE A 74 -0.54 -7.21 7.01
N LEU A 75 -1.53 -7.66 7.78
CA LEU A 75 -2.53 -6.78 8.36
C LEU A 75 -1.94 -5.72 9.29
N GLY A 76 -0.97 -6.10 10.11
CA GLY A 76 -0.23 -5.20 11.00
C GLY A 76 0.62 -4.16 10.28
N LEU A 77 1.06 -4.41 9.04
CA LEU A 77 1.83 -3.46 8.24
C LEU A 77 0.96 -2.53 7.39
N ILE A 78 -0.11 -3.07 6.81
CA ILE A 78 -0.95 -2.33 5.86
C ILE A 78 -1.81 -1.29 6.57
N ILE A 79 -2.38 -1.61 7.74
CA ILE A 79 -3.25 -0.67 8.46
C ILE A 79 -2.49 0.64 8.81
N PRO A 80 -1.30 0.59 9.44
CA PRO A 80 -0.51 1.80 9.67
C PRO A 80 -0.12 2.51 8.37
N ASN A 81 0.24 1.80 7.30
CA ASN A 81 0.59 2.40 6.02
C ASN A 81 -0.59 3.19 5.42
N PHE A 82 -1.80 2.66 5.50
CA PHE A 82 -3.01 3.34 5.05
C PHE A 82 -3.33 4.56 5.90
N ILE A 83 -3.23 4.44 7.23
CA ILE A 83 -3.41 5.57 8.16
C ILE A 83 -2.39 6.68 7.87
N LEU A 84 -1.11 6.33 7.66
CA LEU A 84 -0.06 7.28 7.32
C LEU A 84 -0.32 7.97 5.97
N SER A 85 -0.85 7.24 4.99
CA SER A 85 -1.23 7.80 3.69
C SER A 85 -2.36 8.84 3.81
N ILE A 86 -3.37 8.56 4.64
CA ILE A 86 -4.44 9.52 4.95
C ILE A 86 -3.89 10.73 5.71
N LEU A 87 -3.10 10.50 6.76
CA LEU A 87 -2.49 11.57 7.56
C LEU A 87 -1.58 12.47 6.72
N PHE A 88 -0.89 11.89 5.73
CA PHE A 88 -0.08 12.65 4.78
C PHE A 88 -0.95 13.62 3.95
N VAL A 89 -2.06 13.12 3.39
CA VAL A 89 -3.01 13.94 2.64
C VAL A 89 -3.65 15.03 3.53
N ILE A 90 -3.98 14.73 4.78
CA ILE A 90 -4.64 15.70 5.67
C ILE A 90 -3.65 16.77 6.18
N ASN A 91 -2.49 16.35 6.69
CA ASN A 91 -1.62 17.24 7.48
C ASN A 91 -0.61 18.02 6.63
N TYR A 92 -0.16 17.47 5.50
CA TYR A 92 0.92 18.06 4.70
C TYR A 92 0.44 18.63 3.35
N SER A 93 -0.86 18.55 3.08
CA SER A 93 -1.46 19.09 1.85
C SER A 93 -1.38 20.60 1.72
N ASN A 94 -1.39 21.30 2.85
CA ASN A 94 -1.32 22.76 2.87
C ASN A 94 0.11 23.29 2.72
N ASP A 95 1.12 22.46 3.02
CA ASP A 95 2.53 22.87 2.96
C ASP A 95 3.06 22.89 1.52
N VAL A 96 2.49 22.07 0.64
CA VAL A 96 2.81 22.05 -0.80
C VAL A 96 1.51 21.86 -1.60
N PRO A 97 0.76 22.96 -1.89
CA PRO A 97 -0.56 22.90 -2.53
C PRO A 97 -0.58 22.15 -3.87
N GLU A 98 0.53 22.19 -4.60
CA GLU A 98 0.72 21.52 -5.89
C GLU A 98 0.67 19.98 -5.78
N LEU A 99 1.02 19.42 -4.62
CA LEU A 99 1.02 17.97 -4.37
C LEU A 99 -0.30 17.44 -3.80
N TYR A 100 -1.27 18.31 -3.47
CA TYR A 100 -2.54 17.91 -2.87
C TYR A 100 -3.35 16.98 -3.78
N TRP A 101 -3.67 17.45 -4.99
CA TRP A 101 -4.44 16.68 -5.97
C TRP A 101 -3.73 15.38 -6.37
N PRO A 102 -2.41 15.37 -6.68
CA PRO A 102 -1.66 14.14 -6.87
C PRO A 102 -1.79 13.15 -5.71
N SER A 103 -1.66 13.61 -4.47
CA SER A 103 -1.71 12.74 -3.29
C SER A 103 -3.10 12.13 -3.09
N ILE A 104 -4.17 12.89 -3.34
CA ILE A 104 -5.55 12.37 -3.31
C ILE A 104 -5.76 11.32 -4.39
N LEU A 105 -5.30 11.58 -5.61
CA LEU A 105 -5.45 10.63 -6.72
C LEU A 105 -4.69 9.33 -6.44
N VAL A 106 -3.48 9.43 -5.90
CA VAL A 106 -2.65 8.28 -5.49
C VAL A 106 -3.28 7.48 -4.35
N LEU A 107 -4.13 8.09 -3.52
CA LEU A 107 -4.91 7.37 -2.51
C LEU A 107 -6.18 6.76 -3.10
N CYS A 108 -6.96 7.53 -3.87
CA CYS A 108 -8.30 7.15 -4.30
C CYS A 108 -8.31 6.16 -5.48
N ILE A 109 -7.38 6.30 -6.43
CA ILE A 109 -7.33 5.45 -7.62
C ILE A 109 -7.03 4.00 -7.24
N PRO A 110 -6.02 3.68 -6.41
CA PRO A 110 -5.77 2.30 -5.97
C PRO A 110 -6.96 1.69 -5.23
N LEU A 111 -7.65 2.46 -4.35
CA LEU A 111 -8.85 1.99 -3.66
C LEU A 111 -9.96 1.58 -4.65
N LEU A 112 -10.21 2.41 -5.66
CA LEU A 112 -11.21 2.13 -6.70
C LEU A 112 -10.82 0.89 -7.53
N ILE A 113 -9.55 0.78 -7.91
CA ILE A 113 -9.07 -0.37 -8.69
C ILE A 113 -9.19 -1.66 -7.87
N ASN A 114 -8.77 -1.64 -6.61
CA ASN A 114 -8.88 -2.79 -5.72
C ASN A 114 -10.34 -3.23 -5.52
N PHE A 115 -11.27 -2.27 -5.38
CA PHE A 115 -12.70 -2.54 -5.37
C PHE A 115 -13.17 -3.24 -6.66
N CYS A 116 -12.77 -2.74 -7.83
CA CYS A 116 -13.09 -3.37 -9.11
C CYS A 116 -12.53 -4.80 -9.20
N ILE A 117 -11.29 -5.01 -8.76
CA ILE A 117 -10.64 -6.33 -8.80
C ILE A 117 -11.40 -7.34 -7.95
N ILE A 118 -11.72 -7.01 -6.69
CA ILE A 118 -12.45 -7.93 -5.82
C ILE A 118 -13.88 -8.17 -6.33
N ALA A 119 -14.56 -7.14 -6.83
CA ALA A 119 -15.90 -7.27 -7.40
C ALA A 119 -15.91 -8.22 -8.61
N VAL A 120 -14.93 -8.09 -9.50
CA VAL A 120 -14.76 -8.99 -10.65
C VAL A 120 -14.40 -10.40 -10.20
N ALA A 121 -13.53 -10.57 -9.21
CA ALA A 121 -13.15 -11.89 -8.70
C ALA A 121 -14.36 -12.63 -8.11
N ILE A 122 -15.15 -11.94 -7.28
CA ILE A 122 -16.39 -12.49 -6.70
C ILE A 122 -17.42 -12.79 -7.79
N TYR A 123 -17.62 -11.88 -8.74
CA TYR A 123 -18.55 -12.08 -9.84
C TYR A 123 -18.19 -13.32 -10.67
N LYS A 124 -16.92 -13.45 -11.06
CA LYS A 124 -16.42 -14.64 -11.78
C LYS A 124 -16.59 -15.91 -10.95
N GLY A 125 -16.25 -15.87 -9.67
CA GLY A 125 -16.41 -17.01 -8.77
C GLY A 125 -17.86 -17.47 -8.62
N ILE A 126 -18.83 -16.55 -8.56
CA ILE A 126 -20.27 -16.88 -8.46
C ILE A 126 -20.84 -17.38 -9.79
N LYS A 127 -20.36 -16.84 -10.92
CA LYS A 127 -20.85 -17.18 -12.26
C LYS A 127 -20.22 -18.44 -12.84
N ASP A 128 -19.16 -18.94 -12.23
CA ASP A 128 -18.49 -20.16 -12.67
C ASP A 128 -19.46 -21.37 -12.58
N PRO A 129 -19.60 -22.16 -13.65
CA PRO A 129 -20.56 -23.26 -13.71
C PRO A 129 -20.22 -24.43 -12.76
N ASP A 130 -18.94 -24.63 -12.44
CA ASP A 130 -18.49 -25.79 -11.68
C ASP A 130 -18.43 -25.51 -10.18
N ILE A 131 -18.12 -24.27 -9.80
CA ILE A 131 -17.88 -23.88 -8.41
C ILE A 131 -18.86 -22.83 -7.87
N GLY A 132 -19.67 -22.20 -8.73
CA GLY A 132 -20.46 -21.03 -8.41
C GLY A 132 -21.43 -21.21 -7.25
N GLU A 133 -22.12 -22.36 -7.20
CA GLU A 133 -23.05 -22.68 -6.10
C GLU A 133 -22.32 -22.85 -4.77
N ASN A 134 -21.25 -23.64 -4.75
CA ASN A 134 -20.42 -23.87 -3.57
C ASN A 134 -19.76 -22.58 -3.06
N PHE A 135 -19.34 -21.69 -3.97
CA PHE A 135 -18.75 -20.41 -3.63
C PHE A 135 -19.79 -19.45 -3.06
N LYS A 136 -21.00 -19.41 -3.65
CA LYS A 136 -22.12 -18.62 -3.15
C LYS A 136 -22.57 -19.06 -1.75
N GLU A 137 -22.63 -20.36 -1.50
CA GLU A 137 -22.93 -20.91 -0.17
C GLU A 137 -21.85 -20.53 0.84
N TRP A 138 -20.57 -20.66 0.48
CA TRP A 138 -19.47 -20.22 1.33
C TRP A 138 -19.54 -18.72 1.66
N ILE A 139 -19.88 -17.88 0.68
CA ILE A 139 -20.10 -16.44 0.91
C ILE A 139 -21.24 -16.21 1.91
N LYS A 140 -22.30 -16.99 1.83
CA LYS A 140 -23.45 -16.89 2.72
C LYS A 140 -23.09 -17.30 4.15
N ASP A 141 -22.37 -18.41 4.31
CA ASP A 141 -21.98 -18.96 5.62
C ASP A 141 -21.01 -18.03 6.36
N TYR A 142 -20.10 -17.38 5.63
CA TYR A 142 -19.05 -16.50 6.20
C TYR A 142 -19.27 -15.02 5.87
N ARG A 143 -20.53 -14.61 5.63
CA ARG A 143 -20.90 -13.27 5.12
C ARG A 143 -20.20 -12.11 5.84
N ASN A 144 -20.25 -12.08 7.17
CA ASN A 144 -19.67 -10.99 7.96
C ASN A 144 -18.14 -10.94 7.80
N LEU A 145 -17.50 -12.11 7.81
CA LEU A 145 -16.06 -12.24 7.66
C LEU A 145 -15.61 -11.82 6.25
N ILE A 146 -16.34 -12.24 5.22
CA ILE A 146 -16.05 -11.88 3.83
C ILE A 146 -16.27 -10.39 3.60
N ALA A 147 -17.28 -9.77 4.22
CA ALA A 147 -17.46 -8.32 4.14
C ALA A 147 -16.25 -7.55 4.72
N ILE A 148 -15.72 -8.00 5.87
CA ILE A 148 -14.49 -7.43 6.45
C ILE A 148 -13.32 -7.60 5.47
N PHE A 149 -13.14 -8.80 4.91
CA PHE A 149 -12.09 -9.06 3.94
C PHE A 149 -12.22 -8.22 2.67
N ILE A 150 -13.43 -7.98 2.18
CA ILE A 150 -13.65 -7.09 1.03
C ILE A 150 -13.16 -5.67 1.35
N ILE A 151 -13.49 -5.13 2.53
CA ILE A 151 -13.00 -3.81 2.96
C ILE A 151 -11.47 -3.78 3.03
N LEU A 152 -10.88 -4.84 3.58
CA LEU A 152 -9.42 -4.99 3.65
C LEU A 152 -8.80 -5.04 2.24
N VAL A 153 -9.35 -5.85 1.33
CA VAL A 153 -8.89 -5.95 -0.07
C VAL A 153 -8.99 -4.62 -0.80
N ILE A 154 -10.06 -3.85 -0.59
CA ILE A 154 -10.19 -2.50 -1.16
C ILE A 154 -9.03 -1.62 -0.71
N THR A 155 -8.70 -1.68 0.58
CA THR A 155 -7.58 -0.93 1.17
C THR A 155 -6.25 -1.36 0.57
N ASP A 156 -6.05 -2.67 0.40
CA ASP A 156 -4.85 -3.23 -0.20
C ASP A 156 -5.13 -4.60 -0.84
N PHE A 157 -4.76 -4.77 -2.10
CA PHE A 157 -5.03 -6.01 -2.82
C PHE A 157 -4.34 -7.23 -2.22
N GLU A 158 -3.28 -7.09 -1.41
CA GLU A 158 -2.57 -8.21 -0.80
C GLU A 158 -3.47 -9.09 0.08
N TYR A 159 -4.56 -8.53 0.61
CA TYR A 159 -5.57 -9.31 1.34
C TYR A 159 -6.29 -10.35 0.47
N LEU A 160 -6.21 -10.27 -0.87
CA LEU A 160 -6.70 -11.34 -1.76
C LEU A 160 -5.92 -12.64 -1.55
N LYS A 161 -4.61 -12.57 -1.26
CA LYS A 161 -3.78 -13.75 -0.97
C LYS A 161 -4.33 -14.46 0.28
N ILE A 162 -4.68 -13.68 1.29
CA ILE A 162 -5.24 -14.17 2.55
C ILE A 162 -6.62 -14.78 2.33
N LEU A 163 -7.48 -14.11 1.57
CA LEU A 163 -8.82 -14.62 1.25
C LEU A 163 -8.75 -15.94 0.48
N LYS A 164 -7.84 -16.04 -0.50
CA LYS A 164 -7.54 -17.28 -1.25
C LYS A 164 -7.10 -18.41 -0.32
N ASP A 165 -6.15 -18.12 0.57
CA ASP A 165 -5.59 -19.09 1.50
C ASP A 165 -6.58 -19.52 2.59
N MET A 166 -7.41 -18.59 3.08
CA MET A 166 -8.44 -18.86 4.06
C MET A 166 -9.52 -19.79 3.51
N HIS A 167 -9.94 -19.59 2.26
CA HIS A 167 -10.85 -20.50 1.59
C HIS A 167 -10.31 -21.94 1.59
N LYS A 168 -9.03 -22.11 1.23
CA LYS A 168 -8.32 -23.40 1.23
C LYS A 168 -8.26 -24.04 2.62
N CYS A 169 -8.13 -23.24 3.67
CA CYS A 169 -8.08 -23.69 5.06
C CYS A 169 -9.44 -24.13 5.63
N ILE A 170 -10.51 -23.37 5.34
CA ILE A 170 -11.84 -23.58 5.94
C ILE A 170 -12.59 -24.69 5.23
N LYS A 171 -12.60 -24.69 3.89
CA LYS A 171 -13.25 -25.75 3.12
C LYS A 171 -12.24 -26.85 2.87
N ARG A 172 -12.28 -27.89 3.70
CA ARG A 172 -11.61 -29.20 3.52
C ARG A 172 -12.16 -30.00 2.31
N PHE A 173 -12.80 -29.33 1.35
CA PHE A 173 -13.32 -29.89 0.10
C PHE A 173 -12.28 -29.74 -1.01
N GLY A 174 -12.34 -30.63 -2.00
CA GLY A 174 -11.33 -30.78 -3.05
C GLY A 174 -10.84 -29.44 -3.62
N ARG A 175 -9.54 -29.40 -3.97
CA ARG A 175 -8.91 -28.27 -4.65
C ARG A 175 -9.79 -27.81 -5.81
N HIS A 176 -10.49 -26.70 -5.62
CA HIS A 176 -11.14 -26.01 -6.72
C HIS A 176 -10.08 -25.14 -7.38
N GLU A 177 -9.24 -25.77 -8.22
CA GLU A 177 -8.15 -25.13 -8.98
C GLU A 177 -8.66 -23.89 -9.73
N GLN A 178 -9.92 -23.91 -10.16
CA GLN A 178 -10.57 -22.80 -10.86
C GLN A 178 -10.79 -21.55 -9.98
N LEU A 179 -11.17 -21.72 -8.70
CA LEU A 179 -11.29 -20.59 -7.77
C LEU A 179 -9.91 -20.01 -7.47
N GLU A 180 -8.92 -20.88 -7.28
CA GLU A 180 -7.53 -20.49 -7.06
C GLU A 180 -7.01 -19.65 -8.23
N TYR A 181 -7.26 -20.09 -9.46
CA TYR A 181 -6.92 -19.36 -10.68
C TYR A 181 -7.58 -17.98 -10.77
N ILE A 182 -8.87 -17.85 -10.42
CA ILE A 182 -9.58 -16.56 -10.40
C ILE A 182 -8.90 -15.59 -9.44
N PHE A 183 -8.56 -16.05 -8.23
CA PHE A 183 -7.87 -15.23 -7.24
C PHE A 183 -6.43 -14.91 -7.65
N GLU A 184 -5.72 -15.83 -8.30
CA GLU A 184 -4.36 -15.59 -8.80
C GLU A 184 -4.32 -14.50 -9.87
N ILE A 185 -5.24 -14.54 -10.84
CA ILE A 185 -5.37 -13.45 -11.82
C ILE A 185 -5.67 -12.13 -11.12
N ALA A 186 -6.57 -12.14 -10.13
CA ALA A 186 -6.92 -10.94 -9.37
C ALA A 186 -5.69 -10.37 -8.62
N ILE A 187 -4.86 -11.22 -8.02
CA ILE A 187 -3.64 -10.84 -7.31
C ILE A 187 -2.60 -10.26 -8.28
N ILE A 188 -2.39 -10.90 -9.44
CA ILE A 188 -1.45 -10.40 -10.46
C ILE A 188 -1.88 -9.03 -10.96
N ASN A 189 -3.17 -8.86 -11.25
CA ASN A 189 -3.71 -7.56 -11.65
C ASN A 189 -3.55 -6.53 -10.53
N GLY A 190 -3.87 -6.89 -9.28
CA GLY A 190 -3.68 -6.02 -8.12
C GLY A 190 -2.23 -5.53 -8.02
N ALA A 191 -1.26 -6.44 -8.10
CA ALA A 191 0.16 -6.09 -8.05
C ALA A 191 0.57 -5.15 -9.19
N PHE A 192 0.10 -5.41 -10.41
CA PHE A 192 0.38 -4.55 -11.57
C PHE A 192 -0.15 -3.13 -11.36
N PHE A 193 -1.41 -3.00 -10.97
CA PHE A 193 -2.04 -1.70 -10.74
C PHE A 193 -1.44 -0.96 -9.54
N ASP A 194 -1.07 -1.69 -8.49
CA ASP A 194 -0.44 -1.12 -7.32
C ASP A 194 0.91 -0.47 -7.64
N ILE A 195 1.74 -1.15 -8.45
CA ILE A 195 3.02 -0.60 -8.91
C ILE A 195 2.80 0.70 -9.69
N ILE A 196 1.83 0.70 -10.62
CA ILE A 196 1.61 1.82 -11.54
C ILE A 196 0.96 3.03 -10.87
N PHE A 197 -0.06 2.80 -10.03
CA PHE A 197 -0.91 3.88 -9.50
C PHE A 197 -0.60 4.26 -8.06
N ARG A 198 0.09 3.39 -7.31
CA ARG A 198 0.51 3.68 -5.93
C ARG A 198 2.02 3.89 -5.85
N ASN A 199 2.81 2.86 -6.15
CA ASN A 199 4.24 2.87 -5.82
C ASN A 199 5.05 3.86 -6.67
N ILE A 200 4.87 3.85 -8.00
CA ILE A 200 5.58 4.79 -8.89
C ILE A 200 5.20 6.25 -8.57
N PRO A 201 3.92 6.63 -8.49
CA PRO A 201 3.52 7.98 -8.14
C PRO A 201 4.01 8.43 -6.77
N GLN A 202 3.98 7.55 -5.75
CA GLN A 202 4.52 7.87 -4.43
C GLN A 202 6.03 8.16 -4.47
N ILE A 203 6.81 7.36 -5.21
CA ILE A 203 8.24 7.61 -5.40
C ILE A 203 8.46 8.95 -6.09
N ILE A 204 7.71 9.26 -7.15
CA ILE A 204 7.81 10.54 -7.87
C ILE A 204 7.50 11.71 -6.92
N ILE A 205 6.40 11.63 -6.16
CA ILE A 205 6.02 12.68 -5.19
C ILE A 205 7.10 12.87 -4.13
N GLN A 206 7.66 11.79 -3.59
CA GLN A 206 8.73 11.86 -2.61
C GLN A 206 9.98 12.52 -3.20
N VAL A 207 10.44 12.03 -4.36
CA VAL A 207 11.64 12.57 -5.04
C VAL A 207 11.44 14.04 -5.40
N SER A 208 10.27 14.44 -5.91
CA SER A 208 9.94 15.84 -6.21
C SER A 208 9.93 16.72 -4.96
N LYS A 209 9.40 16.24 -3.84
CA LYS A 209 9.44 16.97 -2.57
C LYS A 209 10.89 17.20 -2.10
N TYR A 210 11.78 16.22 -2.26
CA TYR A 210 13.20 16.36 -1.90
C TYR A 210 14.02 17.22 -2.88
N LEU A 211 13.55 17.43 -4.11
CA LEU A 211 14.23 18.25 -5.14
C LEU A 211 13.77 19.71 -5.16
N THR A 212 12.59 20.00 -4.58
CA THR A 212 11.97 21.34 -4.57
C THR A 212 12.16 22.06 -3.22
N LEU A 213 12.65 21.33 -2.21
CA LEU A 213 13.15 21.83 -0.93
C LEU A 213 14.67 21.99 -1.00
#